data_AF-A0AAE6IHW9-F1
#
_entry.id   AF-A0AAE6IHW9-F1
#
_cell.length_a   1.000
_cell.length_b   1.000
_cell.length_c   1.000
_cell.angle_alpha   90.00
_cell.angle_beta   90.00
_cell.angle_gamma   90.00
#
_symmetry.space_group_name_H-M   'P 1'
#
loop_
_entity.id
_entity.type
_entity.pdbx_description
1 polymer ?
#
loop_
_entity_poly.entity_id
_entity_poly.type
_entity_poly.pdbx_seq_one_letter_code
_entity_poly.pdbx_strand_id
1 'polypeptide(L)'
;MRKAFIALGVVIIALLAAFATFNQQPKYAGVSMPKTDYRHLEDSRQDINELITALSDFDYTKPKTMVTIEKASDTIVKNNSSNLSGPDAQSLREALYGRQGIVTIVQAAKKGHYNIDGSVASRFHNGFNTIITMSVNAINKSSAQRADIVTQMKTDLNIESAIYKIGAKNEE
;
A
#
# COMPACT_ATOMS: atom_id res chain seq x y z
N MET A 1 47.76 26.72 21.38
CA MET A 1 47.49 25.51 20.57
C MET A 1 46.41 24.59 21.15
N ARG A 2 46.38 24.23 22.44
CA ARG A 2 45.37 23.32 23.04
C ARG A 2 43.89 23.63 22.71
N LYS A 3 43.46 24.90 22.75
CA LYS A 3 42.07 25.29 22.47
C LYS A 3 41.65 25.08 20.99
N ALA A 4 42.59 25.25 20.05
CA ALA A 4 42.35 25.00 18.63
C ALA A 4 42.24 23.51 18.31
N PHE A 5 43.01 22.66 18.99
CA PHE A 5 42.89 21.20 18.87
C PHE A 5 41.58 20.65 19.45
N ILE A 6 41.09 21.23 20.56
CA ILE A 6 39.78 20.86 21.14
C ILE A 6 38.64 21.31 20.21
N ALA A 7 38.69 22.54 19.67
CA ALA A 7 37.69 23.01 18.71
C ALA A 7 37.65 22.17 17.43
N LEU A 8 38.82 21.76 16.90
CA LEU A 8 38.90 20.88 15.74
C LEU A 8 38.31 19.49 16.03
N GLY A 9 38.58 18.93 17.21
CA GLY A 9 38.00 17.65 17.64
C GLY A 9 36.47 17.69 17.75
N VAL A 10 35.90 18.77 18.30
CA VAL A 10 34.44 18.97 18.38
C VAL A 10 33.81 19.08 17.00
N VAL A 11 34.44 19.79 16.06
CA VAL A 11 33.97 19.91 14.67
C VAL A 11 34.00 18.58 13.94
N ILE A 12 35.06 17.77 14.12
CA ILE A 12 35.16 16.43 13.53
C ILE A 12 34.07 15.50 14.09
N ILE A 13 33.82 15.52 15.40
CA ILE A 13 32.76 14.70 16.01
C ILE A 13 31.38 15.14 15.52
N ALA A 14 31.13 16.44 15.40
CA ALA A 14 29.86 16.95 14.85
C ALA A 14 29.66 16.56 13.39
N LEU A 15 30.73 16.60 12.57
CA LEU A 15 30.70 16.16 11.18
C LEU A 15 30.50 14.63 11.07
N LEU A 16 31.10 13.84 11.94
CA LEU A 16 30.89 12.39 11.99
C LEU A 16 29.47 12.02 12.45
N ALA A 17 28.93 12.74 13.42
CA ALA A 17 27.54 12.56 13.86
C ALA A 17 26.55 12.95 12.76
N ALA A 18 26.80 14.07 12.07
CA ALA A 18 26.01 14.47 10.90
C ALA A 18 26.14 13.45 9.76
N PHE A 19 27.34 12.96 9.47
CA PHE A 19 27.56 11.93 8.45
C PHE A 19 26.81 10.63 8.79
N ALA A 20 26.83 10.23 10.06
CA ALA A 20 26.11 9.05 10.54
C ALA A 20 24.58 9.19 10.49
N THR A 21 24.04 10.40 10.67
CA THR A 21 22.58 10.64 10.55
C THR A 21 22.13 10.82 9.11
N PHE A 22 22.93 11.46 8.25
CA PHE A 22 22.59 11.67 6.84
C PHE A 22 22.65 10.39 5.98
N ASN A 23 23.51 9.42 6.35
CA ASN A 23 23.63 8.13 5.65
C ASN A 23 22.74 7.01 6.21
N GLN A 24 21.90 7.28 7.22
CA GLN A 24 20.96 6.26 7.69
C GLN A 24 19.89 5.99 6.64
N GLN A 25 19.82 4.73 6.21
CA GLN A 25 18.72 4.24 5.40
C GLN A 25 17.43 4.31 6.21
N PRO A 26 16.32 4.78 5.61
CA PRO A 26 15.01 4.71 6.27
C PRO A 26 14.67 3.26 6.60
N LYS A 27 13.86 3.10 7.65
CA LYS A 27 13.40 1.79 8.12
C LYS A 27 11.89 1.72 8.04
N TYR A 28 11.40 0.56 7.62
CA TYR A 28 9.99 0.20 7.71
C TYR A 28 9.88 -1.24 8.22
N ALA A 29 8.97 -1.49 9.16
CA ALA A 29 8.89 -2.77 9.89
C ALA A 29 10.25 -3.20 10.51
N GLY A 30 11.07 -2.25 10.96
CA GLY A 30 12.42 -2.52 11.47
C GLY A 30 13.47 -2.85 10.39
N VAL A 31 13.09 -2.99 9.12
CA VAL A 31 13.97 -3.31 7.99
C VAL A 31 14.53 -2.03 7.37
N SER A 32 15.86 -1.87 7.36
CA SER A 32 16.53 -0.80 6.63
C SER A 32 16.43 -1.00 5.12
N MET A 33 16.15 0.08 4.38
CA MET A 33 16.01 0.02 2.93
C MET A 33 16.43 1.30 2.23
N PRO A 34 16.78 1.24 0.93
CA PRO A 34 16.99 2.44 0.13
C PRO A 34 15.79 3.39 0.19
N LYS A 35 16.04 4.70 0.08
CA LYS A 35 14.99 5.73 0.07
C LYS A 35 13.94 5.49 -1.03
N THR A 36 14.34 4.91 -2.15
CA THR A 36 13.44 4.54 -3.25
C THR A 36 12.45 3.46 -2.85
N ASP A 37 12.92 2.37 -2.23
CA ASP A 37 12.07 1.29 -1.73
C ASP A 37 11.11 1.81 -0.65
N TYR A 38 11.61 2.65 0.26
CA TYR A 38 10.80 3.24 1.31
C TYR A 38 9.67 4.12 0.73
N ARG A 39 10.00 5.02 -0.20
CA ARG A 39 9.02 5.85 -0.90
C ARG A 39 8.01 5.01 -1.67
N HIS A 40 8.46 3.95 -2.35
CA HIS A 40 7.58 3.00 -3.03
C HIS A 40 6.55 2.40 -2.07
N LEU A 41 6.95 1.99 -0.87
CA LEU A 41 6.03 1.48 0.15
C LEU A 41 5.06 2.56 0.67
N GLU A 42 5.53 3.79 0.84
CA GLU A 42 4.67 4.91 1.24
C GLU A 42 3.61 5.22 0.17
N ASP A 43 4.02 5.33 -1.09
CA ASP A 43 3.14 5.57 -2.23
C ASP A 43 2.14 4.42 -2.39
N SER A 44 2.60 3.17 -2.29
CA SER A 44 1.73 1.99 -2.35
C SER A 44 0.68 1.98 -1.23
N ARG A 45 1.07 2.33 -0.01
CA ARG A 45 0.14 2.44 1.12
C ARG A 45 -0.89 3.55 0.89
N GLN A 46 -0.46 4.68 0.34
CA GLN A 46 -1.36 5.77 -0.01
C GLN A 46 -2.36 5.31 -1.09
N ASP A 47 -1.90 4.72 -2.18
CA ASP A 47 -2.75 4.24 -3.28
C ASP A 47 -3.80 3.22 -2.79
N ILE A 48 -3.41 2.32 -1.88
CA ILE A 48 -4.34 1.34 -1.27
C ILE A 48 -5.38 2.04 -0.39
N ASN A 49 -4.98 3.06 0.39
CA ASN A 49 -5.92 3.86 1.18
C ASN A 49 -6.89 4.67 0.30
N GLU A 50 -6.43 5.17 -0.84
CA GLU A 50 -7.29 5.84 -1.82
C GLU A 50 -8.32 4.86 -2.41
N LEU A 51 -7.91 3.62 -2.71
CA LEU A 51 -8.86 2.57 -3.11
C LEU A 51 -9.87 2.25 -2.01
N ILE A 52 -9.45 2.08 -0.76
CA ILE A 52 -10.34 1.85 0.39
C ILE A 52 -11.37 2.98 0.51
N THR A 53 -10.93 4.23 0.37
CA THR A 53 -11.80 5.41 0.42
C THR A 53 -12.80 5.40 -0.74
N ALA A 54 -12.34 5.11 -1.96
CA ALA A 54 -13.19 5.01 -3.13
C ALA A 54 -14.26 3.91 -3.00
N LEU A 55 -13.91 2.78 -2.37
CA LEU A 55 -14.85 1.71 -2.06
C LEU A 55 -15.88 2.14 -1.00
N SER A 56 -15.45 2.83 0.06
CA SER A 56 -16.35 3.38 1.09
C SER A 56 -17.34 4.40 0.51
N ASP A 57 -16.93 5.17 -0.49
CA ASP A 57 -17.73 6.21 -1.13
C ASP A 57 -18.52 5.71 -2.34
N PHE A 58 -18.46 4.41 -2.61
CA PHE A 58 -19.20 3.81 -3.72
C PHE A 58 -20.71 4.01 -3.56
N ASP A 59 -21.34 4.41 -4.66
CA ASP A 59 -22.77 4.60 -4.78
C ASP A 59 -23.19 4.14 -6.18
N TYR A 60 -23.98 3.06 -6.25
CA TYR A 60 -24.38 2.45 -7.53
C TYR A 60 -25.18 3.41 -8.43
N THR A 61 -25.86 4.40 -7.83
CA THR A 61 -26.66 5.41 -8.55
C THR A 61 -25.80 6.50 -9.18
N LYS A 62 -24.52 6.61 -8.77
CA LYS A 62 -23.59 7.65 -9.21
C LYS A 62 -22.46 7.03 -10.03
N PRO A 63 -22.52 7.05 -11.37
CA PRO A 63 -21.50 6.44 -12.22
C PRO A 63 -20.06 6.88 -11.94
N LYS A 64 -19.87 8.11 -11.45
CA LYS A 64 -18.56 8.68 -11.11
C LYS A 64 -17.84 7.92 -9.98
N THR A 65 -18.57 7.30 -9.05
CA THR A 65 -17.95 6.58 -7.92
C THR A 65 -17.22 5.32 -8.41
N MET A 66 -17.81 4.59 -9.37
CA MET A 66 -17.14 3.47 -10.05
C MET A 66 -15.85 3.91 -10.76
N VAL A 67 -15.89 5.06 -11.46
CA VAL A 67 -14.72 5.60 -12.17
C VAL A 67 -13.58 5.91 -11.20
N THR A 68 -13.89 6.41 -9.99
CA THR A 68 -12.89 6.63 -8.94
C THR A 68 -12.21 5.33 -8.51
N ILE A 69 -12.98 4.24 -8.37
CA ILE A 69 -12.45 2.92 -7.99
C ILE A 69 -11.54 2.36 -9.09
N GLU A 70 -11.97 2.45 -10.36
CA GLU A 70 -11.17 2.04 -11.52
C GLU A 70 -9.86 2.84 -11.58
N LYS A 71 -9.94 4.16 -11.42
CA LYS A 71 -8.74 5.02 -11.41
C LYS A 71 -7.78 4.68 -10.26
N ALA A 72 -8.27 4.47 -9.05
CA ALA A 72 -7.44 4.08 -7.90
C ALA A 72 -6.76 2.72 -8.16
N SER A 73 -7.51 1.77 -8.73
CA SER A 73 -7.01 0.45 -9.10
C SER A 73 -5.93 0.53 -10.19
N ASP A 74 -6.11 1.37 -11.20
CA ASP A 74 -5.11 1.60 -12.25
C ASP A 74 -3.83 2.24 -11.71
N THR A 75 -3.95 3.18 -10.77
CA THR A 75 -2.80 3.78 -10.08
C THR A 75 -2.01 2.71 -9.33
N ILE A 76 -2.68 1.83 -8.58
CA ILE A 76 -2.04 0.71 -7.88
C ILE A 76 -1.29 -0.18 -8.88
N VAL A 77 -1.93 -0.59 -9.99
CA VAL A 77 -1.26 -1.42 -11.03
C VAL A 77 -0.04 -0.70 -11.57
N LYS A 78 -0.18 0.57 -11.95
CA LYS A 78 0.89 1.36 -12.56
C LYS A 78 2.10 1.50 -11.63
N ASN A 79 1.86 1.86 -10.37
CA ASN A 79 2.93 2.15 -9.41
C ASN A 79 3.63 0.87 -8.94
N ASN A 80 2.92 -0.26 -8.86
CA ASN A 80 3.47 -1.51 -8.33
C ASN A 80 4.02 -2.46 -9.41
N SER A 81 3.50 -2.44 -10.64
CA SER A 81 3.86 -3.44 -11.66
C SER A 81 5.25 -3.28 -12.28
N SER A 82 5.86 -2.09 -12.19
CA SER A 82 7.13 -1.78 -12.89
C SER A 82 8.31 -2.64 -12.43
N ASN A 83 8.34 -3.01 -11.16
CA ASN A 83 9.40 -3.81 -10.55
C ASN A 83 8.97 -5.26 -10.22
N LEU A 84 7.77 -5.66 -10.64
CA LEU A 84 7.28 -7.01 -10.43
C LEU A 84 7.71 -7.95 -11.54
N SER A 85 7.82 -9.24 -11.20
CA SER A 85 7.91 -10.28 -12.22
C SER A 85 6.61 -10.33 -13.04
N GLY A 86 6.67 -10.90 -14.26
CA GLY A 86 5.46 -11.08 -15.08
C GLY A 86 4.31 -11.78 -14.33
N PRO A 87 4.56 -12.92 -13.65
CA PRO A 87 3.55 -13.59 -12.82
C PRO A 87 3.03 -12.76 -11.65
N ASP A 88 3.90 -12.03 -10.96
CA ASP A 88 3.48 -11.18 -9.84
C ASP A 88 2.62 -9.99 -10.32
N ALA A 89 3.03 -9.36 -11.42
CA ALA A 89 2.26 -8.29 -12.05
C ALA A 89 0.90 -8.79 -12.55
N GLN A 90 0.83 -10.04 -13.03
CA GLN A 90 -0.44 -10.67 -13.39
C GLN A 90 -1.31 -10.94 -12.15
N SER A 91 -0.72 -11.44 -11.06
CA SER A 91 -1.43 -11.68 -9.80
C SER A 91 -2.01 -10.38 -9.23
N LEU A 92 -1.26 -9.26 -9.32
CA LEU A 92 -1.75 -7.94 -8.96
C LEU A 92 -2.96 -7.52 -9.81
N ARG A 93 -2.88 -7.70 -11.14
CA ARG A 93 -3.99 -7.39 -12.05
C ARG A 93 -5.20 -8.27 -11.77
N GLU A 94 -5.01 -9.55 -11.46
CA GLU A 94 -6.10 -10.46 -11.13
C GLU A 94 -6.79 -10.11 -9.81
N ALA A 95 -6.04 -9.64 -8.81
CA ALA A 95 -6.59 -9.18 -7.54
C ALA A 95 -7.52 -7.96 -7.70
N LEU A 96 -7.28 -7.12 -8.71
CA LEU A 96 -8.09 -5.92 -8.99
C LEU A 96 -9.17 -6.19 -10.05
N TYR A 97 -8.82 -6.82 -11.16
CA TYR A 97 -9.63 -6.94 -12.38
C TYR A 97 -9.92 -8.38 -12.81
N GLY A 98 -9.41 -9.37 -12.08
CA GLY A 98 -9.75 -10.77 -12.34
C GLY A 98 -11.22 -11.06 -12.04
N ARG A 99 -11.66 -12.29 -12.31
CA ARG A 99 -13.07 -12.69 -12.12
C ARG A 99 -13.61 -12.44 -10.70
N GLN A 100 -12.73 -12.49 -9.70
CA GLN A 100 -13.03 -12.18 -8.29
C GLN A 100 -12.24 -10.96 -7.81
N GLY A 101 -11.77 -10.12 -8.73
CA GLY A 101 -11.04 -8.91 -8.41
C GLY A 101 -11.96 -7.85 -7.82
N ILE A 102 -11.40 -6.95 -7.02
CA ILE A 102 -12.14 -5.89 -6.32
C ILE A 102 -13.02 -5.08 -7.29
N VAL A 103 -12.47 -4.63 -8.42
CA VAL A 103 -13.22 -3.85 -9.43
C VAL A 103 -14.37 -4.66 -9.99
N THR A 104 -14.12 -5.92 -10.35
CA THR A 104 -15.15 -6.81 -10.91
C THR A 104 -16.28 -7.09 -9.91
N ILE A 105 -15.96 -7.25 -8.63
CA ILE A 105 -16.96 -7.41 -7.56
C ILE A 105 -17.84 -6.16 -7.47
N VAL A 106 -17.26 -4.96 -7.48
CA VAL A 106 -18.01 -3.71 -7.42
C VAL A 106 -18.84 -3.48 -8.70
N GLN A 107 -18.30 -3.80 -9.87
CA GLN A 107 -19.05 -3.74 -11.12
C GLN A 107 -20.27 -4.67 -11.11
N ALA A 108 -20.14 -5.86 -10.52
CA ALA A 108 -21.27 -6.77 -10.34
C ALA A 108 -22.32 -6.19 -9.38
N ALA A 109 -21.90 -5.56 -8.28
CA ALA A 109 -22.80 -4.86 -7.35
C ALA A 109 -23.56 -3.72 -8.05
N LYS A 110 -22.83 -2.88 -8.79
CA LYS A 110 -23.41 -1.80 -9.61
C LYS A 110 -24.47 -2.32 -10.59
N LYS A 111 -24.16 -3.41 -11.31
CA LYS A 111 -25.06 -4.04 -12.27
C LYS A 111 -26.31 -4.62 -11.60
N GLY A 112 -26.16 -5.12 -10.37
CA GLY A 112 -27.27 -5.57 -9.54
C GLY A 112 -28.05 -4.46 -8.84
N HIS A 113 -27.67 -3.20 -9.02
CA HIS A 113 -28.28 -2.03 -8.38
C HIS A 113 -28.23 -2.04 -6.86
N TYR A 114 -27.12 -2.51 -6.27
CA TYR A 114 -26.86 -2.44 -4.83
C TYR A 114 -25.48 -1.85 -4.51
N ASN A 115 -25.36 -1.24 -3.33
CA ASN A 115 -24.10 -0.74 -2.78
C ASN A 115 -23.27 -1.88 -2.18
N ILE A 116 -22.07 -1.57 -1.68
CA ILE A 116 -21.21 -2.56 -1.04
C ILE A 116 -21.71 -2.80 0.40
N ASP A 117 -22.48 -3.87 0.59
CA ASP A 117 -22.88 -4.37 1.91
C ASP A 117 -21.81 -5.29 2.53
N GLY A 118 -22.05 -5.85 3.72
CA GLY A 118 -21.14 -6.78 4.38
C GLY A 118 -20.81 -8.02 3.55
N SER A 119 -21.77 -8.55 2.78
CA SER A 119 -21.57 -9.72 1.92
C SER A 119 -20.61 -9.41 0.77
N VAL A 120 -20.74 -8.24 0.15
CA VAL A 120 -19.87 -7.78 -0.93
C VAL A 120 -18.49 -7.45 -0.37
N ALA A 121 -18.43 -6.67 0.72
CA ALA A 121 -17.19 -6.22 1.33
C ALA A 121 -16.30 -7.39 1.75
N SER A 122 -16.88 -8.45 2.33
CA SER A 122 -16.15 -9.64 2.77
C SER A 122 -15.32 -10.30 1.66
N ARG A 123 -15.71 -10.13 0.40
CA ARG A 123 -15.03 -10.70 -0.77
C ARG A 123 -13.73 -9.99 -1.12
N PHE A 124 -13.47 -8.80 -0.55
CA PHE A 124 -12.26 -8.03 -0.84
C PHE A 124 -11.01 -8.51 -0.10
N HIS A 125 -11.16 -9.31 0.97
CA HIS A 125 -10.06 -9.73 1.84
C HIS A 125 -8.87 -10.31 1.05
N ASN A 126 -9.13 -11.29 0.19
CA ASN A 126 -8.09 -11.92 -0.62
C ASN A 126 -7.46 -10.94 -1.63
N GLY A 127 -8.28 -10.06 -2.21
CA GLY A 127 -7.80 -9.04 -3.15
C GLY A 127 -6.80 -8.09 -2.48
N PHE A 128 -7.15 -7.51 -1.33
CA PHE A 128 -6.25 -6.63 -0.58
C PHE A 128 -5.00 -7.35 -0.09
N ASN A 129 -5.12 -8.60 0.38
CA ASN A 129 -3.96 -9.39 0.77
C ASN A 129 -2.96 -9.57 -0.38
N THR A 130 -3.46 -9.89 -1.58
CA THR A 130 -2.62 -10.00 -2.78
C THR A 130 -2.01 -8.66 -3.17
N ILE A 131 -2.80 -7.58 -3.20
CA ILE A 131 -2.31 -6.24 -3.55
C ILE A 131 -1.15 -5.83 -2.63
N ILE A 132 -1.32 -5.94 -1.30
CA ILE A 132 -0.27 -5.61 -0.32
C ILE A 132 0.96 -6.48 -0.55
N THR A 133 0.78 -7.78 -0.74
CA THR A 133 1.90 -8.71 -0.97
C THR A 133 2.67 -8.35 -2.24
N MET A 134 1.97 -8.02 -3.33
CA MET A 134 2.61 -7.62 -4.58
C MET A 134 3.28 -6.25 -4.47
N SER A 135 2.69 -5.29 -3.77
CA SER A 135 3.31 -4.00 -3.48
C SER A 135 4.65 -4.14 -2.76
N VAL A 136 4.74 -5.09 -1.83
CA VAL A 136 5.98 -5.39 -1.12
C VAL A 136 6.94 -6.23 -1.98
N ASN A 137 6.46 -7.14 -2.82
CA ASN A 137 7.33 -7.92 -3.71
C ASN A 137 8.05 -7.07 -4.76
N ALA A 138 7.57 -5.86 -5.05
CA ALA A 138 8.20 -4.90 -5.95
C ALA A 138 9.52 -4.31 -5.38
N ILE A 139 9.83 -4.51 -4.09
CA ILE A 139 11.08 -4.02 -3.48
C ILE A 139 12.13 -5.14 -3.39
N ASN A 140 13.40 -4.75 -3.46
CA ASN A 140 14.51 -5.70 -3.38
C ASN A 140 14.89 -6.01 -1.93
N LYS A 141 14.21 -7.00 -1.33
CA LYS A 141 14.48 -7.51 0.03
C LYS A 141 14.37 -9.03 0.09
N SER A 142 14.88 -9.63 1.17
CA SER A 142 14.72 -11.07 1.39
C SER A 142 13.26 -11.43 1.64
N SER A 143 12.87 -12.68 1.39
CA SER A 143 11.50 -13.12 1.61
C SER A 143 11.04 -12.98 3.07
N ALA A 144 11.94 -13.18 4.04
CA ALA A 144 11.64 -12.96 5.46
C ALA A 144 11.35 -11.48 5.75
N GLN A 145 12.21 -10.57 5.26
CA GLN A 145 12.01 -9.13 5.42
C GLN A 145 10.73 -8.65 4.73
N ARG A 146 10.41 -9.17 3.55
CA ARG A 146 9.15 -8.86 2.87
C ARG A 146 7.94 -9.33 3.69
N ALA A 147 7.99 -10.49 4.33
CA ALA A 147 6.91 -10.97 5.19
C ALA A 147 6.66 -10.04 6.40
N ASP A 148 7.73 -9.54 7.02
CA ASP A 148 7.64 -8.56 8.12
C ASP A 148 6.99 -7.25 7.63
N ILE A 149 7.45 -6.77 6.46
CA ILE A 149 6.91 -5.56 5.83
C ILE A 149 5.42 -5.73 5.45
N VAL A 150 5.03 -6.88 4.88
CA VAL A 150 3.62 -7.18 4.57
C VAL A 150 2.77 -7.17 5.85
N THR A 151 3.27 -7.76 6.92
CA THR A 151 2.56 -7.82 8.21
C THR A 151 2.36 -6.41 8.79
N GLN A 152 3.40 -5.59 8.77
CA GLN A 152 3.31 -4.20 9.21
C GLN A 152 2.37 -3.39 8.31
N MET A 153 2.45 -3.55 6.98
CA MET A 153 1.61 -2.81 6.04
C MET A 153 0.12 -3.15 6.20
N LYS A 154 -0.22 -4.42 6.44
CA LYS A 154 -1.59 -4.83 6.79
C LYS A 154 -2.07 -4.17 8.08
N THR A 155 -1.19 -4.05 9.07
CA THR A 155 -1.49 -3.40 10.35
C THR A 155 -1.73 -1.90 10.17
N ASP A 156 -0.85 -1.22 9.43
CA ASP A 156 -0.95 0.21 9.13
C ASP A 156 -2.22 0.55 8.34
N LEU A 157 -2.58 -0.30 7.36
CA LEU A 157 -3.77 -0.13 6.54
C LEU A 157 -5.06 -0.57 7.24
N ASN A 158 -4.95 -1.44 8.25
CA ASN A 158 -6.07 -2.02 9.00
C ASN A 158 -7.21 -2.51 8.09
N ILE A 159 -6.86 -3.33 7.09
CA ILE A 159 -7.75 -3.78 6.01
C ILE A 159 -9.03 -4.42 6.54
N GLU A 160 -8.95 -5.27 7.56
CA GLU A 160 -10.14 -5.93 8.10
C GLU A 160 -11.14 -4.93 8.69
N SER A 161 -10.66 -3.95 9.44
CA SER A 161 -11.53 -2.88 9.96
C SER A 161 -12.10 -2.03 8.84
N ALA A 162 -11.31 -1.74 7.80
CA ALA A 162 -11.77 -0.97 6.65
C ALA A 162 -12.87 -1.72 5.88
N ILE A 163 -12.66 -3.00 5.57
CA ILE A 163 -13.65 -3.86 4.92
C ILE A 163 -14.95 -3.90 5.73
N TYR A 164 -14.85 -4.13 7.04
CA TYR A 164 -16.01 -4.15 7.93
C TYR A 164 -16.80 -2.84 7.88
N LYS A 165 -16.11 -1.69 7.98
CA LYS A 165 -16.74 -0.36 7.93
C LYS A 165 -17.43 -0.09 6.60
N ILE A 166 -16.83 -0.51 5.48
CA ILE A 166 -17.43 -0.36 4.15
C ILE A 166 -18.75 -1.15 4.09
N GLY A 167 -18.74 -2.40 4.55
CA GLY A 167 -19.92 -3.26 4.52
C GLY A 167 -21.04 -2.76 5.43
N ALA A 168 -20.71 -2.44 6.69
CA ALA A 168 -21.68 -2.02 7.70
C ALA A 168 -22.40 -0.70 7.35
N LYS A 169 -21.79 0.17 6.53
CA LYS A 169 -22.39 1.44 6.09
C LYS A 169 -23.69 1.25 5.29
N ASN A 170 -23.87 0.10 4.66
CA ASN A 170 -25.00 -0.19 3.77
C ASN A 170 -25.89 -1.34 4.31
N GLU A 171 -25.80 -1.65 5.62
CA GLU A 171 -26.63 -2.67 6.30
C GLU A 171 -27.92 -2.09 6.94
N GLU A 172 -28.32 -0.87 6.57
CA GLU A 172 -29.60 -0.23 6.96
C GLU A 172 -30.60 -0.20 5.80
#